data_AF-A0ABC8R324-F1
#
_entry.id   AF-A0ABC8R324-F1
#
_cell.length_a   1.000
_cell.length_b   1.000
_cell.length_c   1.000
_cell.angle_alpha   90.00
_cell.angle_beta   90.00
_cell.angle_gamma   90.00
#
_symmetry.space_group_name_H-M   'P 1'
#
loop_
_entity.id
_entity.type
_entity.pdbx_description
1 polymer ?
#
loop_
_entity_poly.entity_id
_entity_poly.type
_entity_poly.pdbx_seq_one_letter_code
_entity_poly.pdbx_strand_id
1 'polypeptide(L)'
;SRVGPVEWLKPYTDDTIIELGQKGVKSLLAVPISFVSEHIETLEEIDVEYKELALKSGIENWGRVPALGCEPTFISDLADAVIESLPYVGAMAVSYLEARQPLVPLGSVEELLAAYDSQRRELPPPVMVWEWGWTKSAETWNGRAAMLAVLVLLVLEVTTGEGFLHQWGILPSFR
;
A
#
# COMPACT_ATOMS: atom_id res chain seq x y z
N SER A 1 -8.89 5.89 5.17
CA SER A 1 -7.49 5.84 4.73
C SER A 1 -6.97 7.19 4.20
N ARG A 2 -7.44 8.32 4.75
CA ARG A 2 -6.97 9.65 4.32
C ARG A 2 -5.63 9.94 4.98
N VAL A 3 -4.65 10.44 4.23
CA VAL A 3 -3.34 10.82 4.78
C VAL A 3 -2.99 12.27 4.43
N GLY A 4 -2.36 12.96 5.37
CA GLY A 4 -1.92 14.34 5.18
C GLY A 4 -3.05 15.39 5.31
N PRO A 5 -2.69 16.68 5.16
CA PRO A 5 -3.56 17.80 5.52
C PRO A 5 -4.49 18.28 4.40
N VAL A 6 -4.37 17.73 3.18
CA VAL A 6 -5.17 18.14 2.02
C VAL A 6 -6.59 17.62 2.15
N GLU A 7 -7.59 18.34 1.63
CA GLU A 7 -8.98 17.87 1.62
C GLU A 7 -9.15 16.71 0.63
N TRP A 8 -9.79 15.63 1.09
CA TRP A 8 -10.05 14.44 0.29
C TRP A 8 -11.51 14.42 -0.18
N LEU A 9 -11.81 13.51 -1.12
CA LEU A 9 -13.18 13.31 -1.60
C LEU A 9 -14.11 12.89 -0.45
N LYS A 10 -15.29 13.53 -0.42
CA LYS A 10 -16.36 13.29 0.55
C LYS A 10 -17.51 12.47 -0.07
N PRO A 11 -18.37 11.83 0.75
CA PRO A 11 -18.36 11.79 2.22
C PRO A 11 -17.25 10.90 2.77
N TYR A 12 -16.84 11.15 4.02
CA TYR A 12 -15.89 10.29 4.72
C TYR A 12 -16.61 9.15 5.43
N THR A 13 -16.05 7.94 5.36
CA THR A 13 -16.69 6.72 5.87
C THR A 13 -16.91 6.77 7.38
N ASP A 14 -15.92 7.24 8.13
CA ASP A 14 -15.98 7.46 9.59
C ASP A 14 -17.11 8.41 9.99
N ASP A 15 -17.17 9.60 9.38
CA ASP A 15 -18.22 10.59 9.63
C ASP A 15 -19.62 10.03 9.30
N THR A 16 -19.72 9.30 8.19
CA THR A 16 -20.98 8.71 7.72
C THR A 16 -21.48 7.63 8.69
N ILE A 17 -20.58 6.81 9.25
CA ILE A 17 -20.93 5.79 10.26
C ILE A 17 -21.55 6.44 11.50
N ILE A 18 -20.94 7.53 11.98
CA ILE A 18 -21.44 8.28 13.15
C ILE A 18 -22.82 8.85 12.86
N GLU A 19 -22.99 9.52 11.71
CA GLU A 19 -24.26 10.12 11.32
C GLU A 19 -25.38 9.07 11.20
N LEU A 20 -25.10 7.91 10.59
CA LEU A 20 -26.07 6.83 10.45
C LEU A 20 -26.48 6.25 11.82
N GLY A 21 -25.52 6.07 12.73
CA GLY A 21 -25.80 5.62 14.09
C GLY A 21 -26.70 6.61 14.85
N GLN A 22 -26.43 7.91 14.74
CA GLN A 22 -27.26 8.98 15.33
C GLN A 22 -28.68 9.03 14.74
N LYS A 23 -28.84 8.67 13.46
CA LYS A 23 -30.15 8.52 12.81
C LYS A 23 -30.90 7.24 13.21
N GLY A 24 -30.32 6.41 14.08
CA GLY A 24 -30.95 5.20 14.60
C GLY A 24 -30.78 3.97 13.71
N VAL A 25 -29.87 3.99 12.73
CA VAL A 25 -29.54 2.80 11.94
C VAL A 25 -28.93 1.73 12.85
N LYS A 26 -29.50 0.52 12.82
CA LYS A 26 -29.11 -0.59 13.70
C LYS A 26 -28.21 -1.62 13.05
N SER A 27 -28.16 -1.65 11.72
CA SER A 27 -27.38 -2.64 10.98
C SER A 27 -26.66 -1.98 9.82
N LEU A 28 -25.36 -2.22 9.70
CA LEU A 28 -24.52 -1.70 8.62
C LEU A 28 -23.64 -2.80 8.04
N LEU A 29 -23.55 -2.85 6.71
CA LEU A 29 -22.70 -3.76 5.95
C LEU A 29 -21.71 -2.94 5.11
N ALA A 30 -20.42 -3.04 5.41
CA ALA A 30 -19.35 -2.42 4.65
C ALA A 30 -18.99 -3.27 3.42
N VAL A 31 -18.82 -2.62 2.26
CA VAL A 31 -18.47 -3.29 0.99
C VAL A 31 -17.19 -2.64 0.43
N PRO A 32 -16.03 -3.33 0.49
CA PRO A 32 -14.79 -2.81 -0.07
C PRO A 32 -14.81 -2.92 -1.61
N ILE A 33 -15.28 -1.89 -2.29
CA ILE A 33 -15.55 -1.93 -3.74
C ILE A 33 -14.33 -1.60 -4.62
N SER A 34 -13.33 -0.89 -4.07
CA SER A 34 -12.21 -0.34 -4.85
C SER A 34 -11.01 -1.28 -4.95
N PHE A 35 -10.99 -2.37 -4.19
CA PHE A 35 -9.90 -3.35 -4.18
C PHE A 35 -10.46 -4.76 -4.15
N VAL A 36 -9.79 -5.65 -4.87
CA VAL A 36 -10.24 -7.05 -5.04
C VAL A 36 -9.58 -8.01 -4.06
N SER A 37 -8.60 -7.57 -3.28
CA SER A 37 -7.85 -8.38 -2.32
C SER A 37 -7.94 -7.80 -0.92
N GLU A 38 -7.75 -8.64 0.10
CA GLU A 38 -7.60 -8.18 1.48
C GLU A 38 -6.27 -7.40 1.64
N HIS A 39 -6.33 -6.33 2.43
CA HIS A 39 -5.20 -5.41 2.69
C HIS A 39 -5.45 -4.67 4.01
N ILE A 40 -4.56 -3.76 4.40
CA ILE A 40 -4.62 -3.11 5.73
C ILE A 40 -5.93 -2.33 5.93
N GLU A 41 -6.44 -1.69 4.88
CA GLU A 41 -7.70 -0.95 4.93
C GLU A 41 -8.91 -1.87 5.16
N THR A 42 -8.90 -3.13 4.69
CA THR A 42 -10.01 -4.06 4.97
C THR A 42 -9.88 -4.71 6.34
N LEU A 43 -8.69 -5.21 6.66
CA LEU A 43 -8.44 -6.03 7.85
C LEU A 43 -8.31 -5.22 9.13
N GLU A 44 -7.82 -3.98 9.06
CA GLU A 44 -7.70 -3.12 10.22
C GLU A 44 -8.73 -2.00 10.20
N GLU A 45 -8.71 -1.15 9.17
CA GLU A 45 -9.56 0.04 9.18
C GLU A 45 -11.06 -0.33 9.18
N ILE A 46 -11.50 -1.27 8.33
CA ILE A 46 -12.93 -1.66 8.31
C ILE A 46 -13.29 -2.66 9.43
N ASP A 47 -12.51 -3.73 9.61
CA ASP A 47 -12.87 -4.81 10.53
C ASP A 47 -12.67 -4.46 12.01
N VAL A 48 -11.78 -3.53 12.32
CA VAL A 48 -11.48 -3.11 13.70
C VAL A 48 -11.94 -1.68 13.92
N GLU A 49 -11.34 -0.69 13.28
CA GLU A 49 -11.57 0.72 13.61
C GLU A 49 -13.03 1.15 13.34
N TYR A 50 -13.55 0.89 12.14
CA TYR A 50 -14.92 1.25 11.76
C TYR A 50 -15.97 0.40 12.45
N LYS A 51 -15.69 -0.87 12.69
CA LYS A 51 -16.55 -1.72 13.51
C LYS A 51 -16.72 -1.15 14.91
N GLU A 52 -15.61 -0.79 15.57
CA GLU A 52 -15.67 -0.15 16.89
C GLU A 52 -16.42 1.17 16.84
N LEU A 53 -16.17 2.00 15.84
CA LEU A 53 -16.85 3.27 15.65
C LEU A 53 -18.36 3.11 15.47
N ALA A 54 -18.77 2.12 14.67
CA ALA A 54 -20.18 1.81 14.43
C ALA A 54 -20.89 1.41 15.73
N LEU A 55 -20.30 0.50 16.51
CA LEU A 55 -20.84 0.07 17.80
C LEU A 55 -20.97 1.25 18.77
N LYS A 56 -19.93 2.10 18.86
CA LYS A 56 -19.94 3.32 19.69
C LYS A 56 -21.00 4.32 19.22
N SER A 57 -21.35 4.32 17.94
CA SER A 57 -22.34 5.23 17.35
C SER A 57 -23.79 4.74 17.44
N GLY A 58 -24.04 3.55 18.00
CA GLY A 58 -25.39 3.01 18.21
C GLY A 58 -25.88 2.01 17.15
N ILE A 59 -25.00 1.61 16.22
CA ILE A 59 -25.21 0.47 15.32
C ILE A 59 -24.97 -0.81 16.12
N GLU A 60 -25.85 -1.80 15.99
CA GLU A 60 -25.80 -3.04 16.75
C GLU A 60 -25.23 -4.20 15.94
N ASN A 61 -25.54 -4.23 14.64
CA ASN A 61 -25.07 -5.25 13.72
C ASN A 61 -24.09 -4.64 12.71
N TRP A 62 -22.86 -5.15 12.70
CA TRP A 62 -21.83 -4.76 11.75
C TRP A 62 -21.39 -5.97 10.96
N GLY A 63 -21.27 -5.82 9.65
CA GLY A 63 -20.64 -6.80 8.78
C GLY A 63 -19.74 -6.13 7.76
N ARG A 64 -18.79 -6.89 7.24
CA ARG A 64 -18.02 -6.54 6.05
C ARG A 64 -18.15 -7.66 5.03
N VAL A 65 -18.32 -7.31 3.76
CA VAL A 65 -18.22 -8.27 2.66
C VAL A 65 -16.74 -8.59 2.42
N PRO A 66 -16.34 -9.87 2.34
CA PRO A 66 -14.98 -10.23 1.97
C PRO A 66 -14.57 -9.62 0.63
N ALA A 67 -13.29 -9.31 0.46
CA ALA A 67 -12.77 -8.98 -0.86
C ALA A 67 -12.93 -10.19 -1.80
N LEU A 68 -12.98 -9.93 -3.12
CA LEU A 68 -13.22 -10.96 -4.13
C LEU A 68 -12.16 -12.09 -4.09
N GLY A 69 -10.91 -11.75 -3.80
CA GLY A 69 -9.79 -12.68 -3.71
C GLY A 69 -9.68 -13.55 -4.96
N CYS A 70 -9.79 -14.86 -4.76
CA CYS A 70 -9.73 -15.87 -5.83
C CYS A 70 -11.09 -16.54 -6.07
N GLU A 71 -12.21 -15.82 -5.87
CA GLU A 71 -13.54 -16.33 -6.20
C GLU A 71 -13.56 -16.84 -7.66
N PRO A 72 -13.95 -18.09 -7.92
CA PRO A 72 -13.87 -18.68 -9.26
C PRO A 72 -14.61 -17.87 -10.33
N THR A 73 -15.75 -17.28 -9.98
CA THR A 73 -16.53 -16.41 -10.87
C THR A 73 -15.73 -15.17 -11.26
N PHE A 74 -15.10 -14.51 -10.28
CA PHE A 74 -14.28 -13.33 -10.52
C PHE A 74 -13.07 -13.64 -11.42
N ILE A 75 -12.40 -14.78 -11.18
CA ILE A 75 -11.27 -15.20 -12.01
C ILE A 75 -11.71 -15.53 -13.44
N SER A 76 -12.89 -16.16 -13.62
CA SER A 76 -13.47 -16.40 -14.94
C SER A 76 -13.78 -15.09 -15.66
N ASP A 77 -14.44 -14.15 -14.98
CA ASP A 77 -14.81 -12.85 -15.54
C ASP A 77 -13.58 -12.04 -15.96
N LEU A 78 -12.47 -12.12 -15.21
CA LEU A 78 -11.20 -11.50 -15.61
C LEU A 78 -10.64 -12.14 -16.88
N ALA A 79 -10.71 -13.47 -17.01
CA ALA A 79 -10.25 -14.16 -18.22
C ALA A 79 -11.12 -13.79 -19.42
N ASP A 80 -12.44 -13.75 -19.24
CA ASP A 80 -13.40 -13.36 -20.27
C ASP A 80 -13.19 -11.91 -20.70
N ALA A 81 -13.00 -10.98 -19.75
CA ALA A 81 -12.69 -9.58 -20.06
C ALA A 81 -11.40 -9.42 -20.89
N VAL A 82 -10.37 -10.23 -20.61
CA VAL A 82 -9.15 -10.25 -21.43
C VAL A 82 -9.46 -10.76 -22.84
N ILE A 83 -10.19 -11.87 -22.98
CA ILE A 83 -10.55 -12.45 -24.28
C ILE A 83 -11.38 -11.45 -25.10
N GLU A 84 -12.37 -10.81 -24.49
CA GLU A 84 -13.20 -9.77 -25.11
C GLU A 84 -12.38 -8.55 -25.56
N SER A 85 -11.29 -8.23 -24.85
CA SER A 85 -10.41 -7.12 -25.21
C SER A 85 -9.51 -7.40 -26.41
N LEU A 86 -9.21 -8.68 -26.73
CA LEU A 86 -8.23 -9.07 -27.76
C LEU A 86 -8.49 -8.46 -29.15
N PRO A 87 -9.73 -8.43 -29.68
CA PRO A 87 -10.00 -7.82 -30.98
C PRO A 87 -9.67 -6.32 -31.01
N TYR A 88 -9.87 -5.62 -29.90
CA TYR A 88 -9.56 -4.19 -29.77
C TYR A 88 -8.06 -3.94 -29.64
N VAL A 89 -7.33 -4.80 -28.93
CA VAL A 89 -5.86 -4.72 -28.84
C VAL A 89 -5.23 -4.88 -30.23
N GLY A 90 -5.72 -5.82 -31.03
CA GLY A 90 -5.27 -5.99 -32.41
C GLY A 90 -5.58 -4.78 -33.30
N ALA A 91 -6.82 -4.27 -33.25
CA ALA A 91 -7.23 -3.11 -34.03
C ALA A 91 -6.52 -1.80 -33.60
N MET A 92 -6.32 -1.61 -32.30
CA MET A 92 -5.53 -0.52 -31.75
C MET A 92 -4.08 -0.64 -32.21
N ALA A 93 -3.43 -1.79 -32.05
CA ALA A 93 -2.05 -1.98 -32.49
C ALA A 93 -1.83 -1.65 -33.98
N VAL A 94 -2.77 -2.04 -34.85
CA VAL A 94 -2.75 -1.70 -36.29
C VAL A 94 -2.96 -0.20 -36.51
N SER A 95 -3.98 0.40 -35.88
CA SER A 95 -4.24 1.84 -35.94
C SER A 95 -3.08 2.70 -35.41
N TYR A 96 -2.36 2.24 -34.38
CA TYR A 96 -1.21 2.95 -33.80
C TYR A 96 0.05 2.86 -34.66
N LEU A 97 0.30 1.71 -35.29
CA LEU A 97 1.38 1.57 -36.27
C LEU A 97 1.15 2.51 -37.46
N GLU A 98 -0.10 2.69 -37.87
CA GLU A 98 -0.49 3.64 -38.92
C GLU A 98 -0.44 5.11 -38.47
N ALA A 99 -0.84 5.41 -37.22
CA ALA A 99 -0.94 6.78 -36.70
C ALA A 99 0.34 7.35 -36.05
N ARG A 100 1.36 6.52 -35.75
CA ARG A 100 2.65 6.92 -35.12
C ARG A 100 2.51 7.75 -33.82
N GLN A 101 1.38 7.69 -33.11
CA GLN A 101 1.16 8.46 -31.89
C GLN A 101 0.65 7.57 -30.75
N PRO A 102 1.43 7.36 -29.68
CA PRO A 102 1.04 6.52 -28.56
C PRO A 102 0.07 7.27 -27.60
N LEU A 103 -0.88 6.55 -26.99
CA LEU A 103 -1.80 7.08 -25.96
C LEU A 103 -1.12 7.45 -24.64
N VAL A 104 0.07 6.88 -24.39
CA VAL A 104 0.93 7.16 -23.25
C VAL A 104 2.25 7.63 -23.83
N PRO A 105 2.90 8.71 -23.33
CA PRO A 105 4.22 9.10 -23.79
C PRO A 105 5.12 7.87 -23.79
N LEU A 106 5.63 7.47 -24.97
CA LEU A 106 6.39 6.23 -25.15
C LEU A 106 7.53 6.11 -24.13
N GLY A 107 8.12 7.23 -23.71
CA GLY A 107 9.15 7.27 -22.66
C GLY A 107 8.76 6.55 -21.36
N SER A 108 7.52 6.63 -20.88
CA SER A 108 7.13 5.96 -19.62
C SER A 108 6.75 4.50 -19.82
N VAL A 109 6.30 4.09 -21.01
CA VAL A 109 6.05 2.68 -21.34
C VAL A 109 7.34 1.95 -21.65
N GLU A 110 8.29 2.57 -22.35
CA GLU A 110 9.62 2.01 -22.60
C GLU A 110 10.45 1.96 -21.33
N GLU A 111 10.34 2.94 -20.43
CA GLU A 111 10.93 2.84 -19.08
C GLU A 111 10.27 1.74 -18.24
N LEU A 112 8.93 1.60 -18.31
CA LEU A 112 8.22 0.51 -17.64
C LEU A 112 8.57 -0.86 -18.21
N LEU A 113 8.71 -0.99 -19.53
CA LEU A 113 9.11 -2.23 -20.20
C LEU A 113 10.61 -2.52 -20.01
N ALA A 114 11.45 -1.50 -19.94
CA ALA A 114 12.87 -1.63 -19.59
C ALA A 114 13.06 -2.00 -18.11
N ALA A 115 12.16 -1.53 -17.23
CA ALA A 115 12.12 -1.93 -15.81
C ALA A 115 11.43 -3.29 -15.60
N TYR A 116 10.46 -3.63 -16.46
CA TYR A 116 9.76 -4.90 -16.52
C TYR A 116 10.57 -5.91 -17.33
N ASP A 117 11.70 -6.28 -16.75
CA ASP A 117 12.42 -7.47 -17.16
C ASP A 117 11.59 -8.71 -16.79
N SER A 118 10.73 -9.13 -17.71
CA SER A 118 9.94 -10.37 -17.61
C SER A 118 10.80 -11.62 -17.43
N GLN A 119 12.13 -11.50 -17.59
CA GLN A 119 13.09 -12.59 -17.44
C GLN A 119 13.95 -12.52 -16.18
N ARG A 120 13.62 -11.73 -15.13
CA ARG A 120 14.38 -11.68 -13.85
C ARG A 120 14.70 -13.06 -13.25
N ARG A 121 15.72 -13.72 -13.80
CA ARG A 121 16.33 -14.98 -13.36
C ARG A 121 17.50 -14.68 -12.43
N GLU A 122 18.00 -13.44 -12.44
CA GLU A 122 19.07 -12.98 -11.56
C GLU A 122 18.76 -11.56 -11.05
N LEU A 123 19.06 -11.36 -9.76
CA LEU A 123 18.99 -10.03 -9.14
C LEU A 123 20.08 -9.13 -9.76
N PRO A 124 19.85 -7.81 -9.86
CA PRO A 124 20.91 -6.89 -10.26
C PRO A 124 22.13 -7.11 -9.35
N PRO A 125 23.35 -7.05 -9.90
CA PRO A 125 24.56 -7.29 -9.12
C PRO A 125 24.56 -6.33 -7.92
N PRO A 126 24.98 -6.80 -6.73
CA PRO A 126 24.99 -5.98 -5.54
C PRO A 126 25.81 -4.71 -5.81
N VAL A 127 25.31 -3.57 -5.35
CA VAL A 127 26.04 -2.31 -5.46
C VAL A 127 27.28 -2.40 -4.57
N MET A 128 28.45 -2.60 -5.20
CA MET A 128 29.71 -2.84 -4.50
C MET A 128 30.42 -1.55 -4.09
N VAL A 129 30.18 -0.45 -4.81
CA VAL A 129 30.90 0.81 -4.62
C VAL A 129 29.91 1.90 -4.23
N TRP A 130 30.26 2.66 -3.20
CA TRP A 130 29.49 3.80 -2.75
C TRP A 130 29.63 4.97 -3.72
N GLU A 131 28.50 5.54 -4.14
CA GLU A 131 28.46 6.74 -4.97
C GLU A 131 27.70 7.85 -4.23
N TRP A 132 28.27 9.05 -4.20
CA TRP A 132 27.66 10.21 -3.55
C TRP A 132 26.51 10.79 -4.37
N GLY A 133 25.42 11.18 -3.70
CA GLY A 133 24.26 11.86 -4.31
C GLY A 133 22.94 11.12 -4.07
N TRP A 134 21.92 11.47 -4.86
CA TRP A 134 20.59 10.85 -4.83
C TRP A 134 20.56 9.60 -5.72
N THR A 135 21.36 8.59 -5.36
CA THR A 135 21.48 7.34 -6.12
C THR A 135 21.06 6.14 -5.28
N LYS A 136 20.65 5.04 -5.94
CA LYS A 136 20.35 3.77 -5.25
C LYS A 136 21.55 3.22 -4.44
N SER A 137 22.78 3.53 -4.88
CA SER A 137 24.01 3.19 -4.14
C SER A 137 24.04 3.90 -2.78
N ALA A 138 23.85 5.22 -2.77
CA ALA A 138 23.82 6.02 -1.55
C ALA A 138 22.74 5.53 -0.58
N GLU A 139 21.51 5.29 -1.08
CA GLU A 139 20.40 4.76 -0.27
C GLU A 139 20.75 3.41 0.38
N THR A 140 21.30 2.48 -0.39
CA THR A 140 21.64 1.13 0.09
C THR A 140 22.72 1.17 1.17
N TRP A 141 23.77 1.97 0.97
CA TRP A 141 24.86 2.12 1.94
C TRP A 141 24.44 2.89 3.18
N ASN A 142 23.66 3.96 3.03
CA ASN A 142 23.11 4.72 4.15
C ASN A 142 22.17 3.83 4.99
N GLY A 143 21.33 3.02 4.35
CA GLY A 143 20.48 2.03 5.02
C GLY A 143 21.29 0.99 5.80
N ARG A 144 22.37 0.44 5.21
CA ARG A 144 23.28 -0.49 5.90
C ARG A 144 23.97 0.16 7.11
N ALA A 145 24.45 1.39 6.96
CA ALA A 145 25.06 2.15 8.05
C ALA A 145 24.05 2.42 9.18
N ALA A 146 22.81 2.78 8.84
CA ALA A 146 21.74 2.98 9.81
C ALA A 146 21.39 1.69 10.56
N MET A 147 21.26 0.55 9.86
CA MET A 147 21.01 -0.75 10.49
C MET A 147 22.16 -1.18 11.41
N LEU A 148 23.41 -0.93 11.02
CA LEU A 148 24.56 -1.16 11.90
C LEU A 148 24.52 -0.27 13.13
N ALA A 149 24.17 1.01 12.99
CA ALA A 149 24.03 1.92 14.12
C ALA A 149 22.94 1.44 15.10
N VAL A 150 21.76 1.04 14.60
CA VAL A 150 20.69 0.46 15.44
C VAL A 150 21.17 -0.81 16.14
N LEU A 151 21.88 -1.70 15.45
CA LEU A 151 22.37 -2.94 16.03
C LEU A 151 23.42 -2.68 17.12
N VAL A 152 24.31 -1.70 16.92
CA VAL A 152 25.27 -1.26 17.94
C VAL A 152 24.55 -0.66 19.14
N LEU A 153 23.53 0.18 18.93
CA LEU A 153 22.73 0.76 20.01
C LEU A 153 22.01 -0.33 20.84
N LEU A 154 21.42 -1.31 20.17
CA LEU A 154 20.77 -2.45 20.85
C LEU A 154 21.77 -3.30 21.64
N VAL A 155 22.97 -3.56 21.09
CA VAL A 155 24.01 -4.31 21.80
C VAL A 155 24.50 -3.52 23.01
N LEU A 156 24.69 -2.20 22.88
CA LEU A 156 25.06 -1.34 24.00
C LEU A 156 23.98 -1.36 25.08
N GLU A 157 22.71 -1.21 24.71
CA GLU A 157 21.59 -1.26 25.64
C GLU A 157 21.50 -2.61 26.37
N VAL A 158 21.65 -3.73 25.66
CA VAL A 158 21.64 -5.07 26.25
C VAL A 158 22.83 -5.30 27.19
N THR A 159 24.02 -4.78 26.86
CA THR A 159 25.24 -5.00 27.68
C THR A 159 25.33 -4.08 28.88
N THR A 160 24.75 -2.88 28.80
CA THR A 160 24.80 -1.86 29.85
C THR A 160 23.56 -1.82 30.74
N GLY A 161 22.43 -2.40 30.28
CA GLY A 161 21.17 -2.44 31.02
C GLY A 161 20.41 -1.11 31.06
N GLU A 162 20.92 -0.06 30.41
CA GLU A 162 20.26 1.24 30.28
C GLU A 162 20.19 1.67 28.81
N GLY A 163 19.05 2.23 28.40
CA GLY A 163 18.88 2.76 27.04
C GLY A 163 19.88 3.89 26.74
N PHE A 164 20.33 3.98 25.48
CA PHE A 164 21.32 4.97 25.03
C PHE A 164 21.01 6.43 25.43
N LEU A 165 19.72 6.80 25.43
CA LEU A 165 19.27 8.14 25.84
C LEU A 165 19.40 8.41 27.34
N HIS A 166 19.43 7.38 28.19
CA HIS A 166 19.72 7.51 29.62
C HIS A 166 21.21 7.76 29.87
N GLN A 167 22.10 7.09 29.13
CA GLN A 167 23.55 7.24 29.26
C GLN A 167 24.05 8.65 28.89
N TRP A 168 23.39 9.30 27.93
CA TRP A 168 23.66 10.69 27.57
C TRP A 168 22.85 11.73 28.35
N GLY A 169 22.09 11.30 29.37
CA GLY A 169 21.36 12.20 30.26
C GLY A 169 20.20 12.96 29.61
N ILE A 170 19.72 12.49 28.45
CA ILE A 170 18.59 13.09 27.73
C ILE A 170 17.27 12.65 28.37
N LEU A 171 17.20 11.41 28.88
CA LEU A 171 16.05 10.90 29.63
C LEU A 171 16.43 10.67 31.11
N PRO A 172 15.58 11.09 32.07
CA PRO A 172 15.84 10.87 33.49
C PRO A 172 15.81 9.38 33.80
N SER A 173 16.80 8.87 34.52
CA SER A 173 16.83 7.46 34.97
C SER A 173 15.64 7.18 35.88
N PHE A 174 14.80 6.22 35.49
CA PHE A 174 13.70 5.77 36.33
C PHE A 174 14.29 4.88 37.44
N ARG A 175 14.14 5.32 38.69
CA ARG A 175 14.29 4.47 39.88
C ARG A 175 13.06 3.61 40.10
#